data_AF-A0A316P2Z6-F1
#
_entry.id   AF-A0A316P2Z6-F1
#
_cell.length_a   1.000
_cell.length_b   1.000
_cell.length_c   1.000
_cell.angle_alpha   90.00
_cell.angle_beta   90.00
_cell.angle_gamma   90.00
#
_symmetry.space_group_name_H-M   'P 1'
#
loop_
_entity.id
_entity.type
_entity.pdbx_description
1 polymer ?
#
loop_
_entity_poly.entity_id
_entity_poly.type
_entity_poly.pdbx_seq_one_letter_code
_entity_poly.pdbx_strand_id
1 'polypeptide(L)'
;KAARGADAKGLIVSDGFAVMKGSTIASSTVPSMSVNLMKLRSSLIEKGIIDEDLKLTRDYIFTSPSLAAAVVMGRNANGRTEWKNEEHKTIKDIEES
;
A
#
# COMPACT_ATOMS: atom_id res chain seq x y z
N LYS A 1 13.03 1.13 -5.80
CA LYS A 1 12.58 2.48 -5.39
C LYS A 1 11.35 2.85 -6.21
N ALA A 2 10.17 2.85 -5.59
CA ALA A 2 8.94 3.23 -6.28
C ALA A 2 8.85 4.76 -6.45
N ALA A 3 7.83 5.22 -7.16
CA ALA A 3 7.63 6.64 -7.46
C ALA A 3 7.68 7.47 -6.17
N ARG A 4 8.50 8.53 -6.16
CA ARG A 4 8.59 9.53 -5.08
C ARG A 4 9.11 9.02 -3.73
N GLY A 5 9.90 7.94 -3.73
CA GLY A 5 10.57 7.46 -2.51
C GLY A 5 9.68 6.61 -1.60
N ALA A 6 8.48 6.25 -2.04
CA ALA A 6 7.71 5.21 -1.39
C ALA A 6 8.42 3.85 -1.54
N ASP A 7 8.48 3.11 -0.44
CA ASP A 7 9.04 1.77 -0.39
C ASP A 7 8.25 0.99 0.65
N ALA A 8 7.32 0.17 0.19
CA ALA A 8 6.53 -0.68 1.05
C ALA A 8 6.76 -2.13 0.70
N LYS A 9 6.71 -2.96 1.73
CA LYS A 9 6.77 -4.40 1.60
C LYS A 9 5.42 -4.95 2.03
N GLY A 10 4.86 -5.82 1.21
CA GLY A 10 3.63 -6.50 1.56
C GLY A 10 3.55 -7.88 0.96
N LEU A 11 2.69 -8.67 1.57
CA LEU A 11 2.45 -10.07 1.28
C LEU A 11 0.97 -10.27 0.99
N ILE A 12 0.66 -11.00 -0.08
CA ILE A 12 -0.70 -11.48 -0.31
C ILE A 12 -0.99 -12.55 0.73
N VAL A 13 -2.11 -12.39 1.43
CA VAL A 13 -2.62 -13.39 2.37
C VAL A 13 -4.04 -13.74 1.98
N SER A 14 -4.55 -14.90 2.40
CA SER A 14 -5.92 -15.32 2.07
C SER A 14 -6.99 -14.29 2.50
N ASP A 15 -6.68 -13.49 3.53
CA ASP A 15 -7.56 -12.45 4.09
C ASP A 15 -7.42 -11.09 3.37
N GLY A 16 -6.50 -10.95 2.41
CA GLY A 16 -6.24 -9.71 1.68
C GLY A 16 -4.76 -9.45 1.40
N PHE A 17 -4.26 -8.29 1.83
CA PHE A 17 -2.89 -7.86 1.57
C PHE A 17 -2.22 -7.27 2.81
N ALA A 18 -1.29 -8.01 3.40
CA ALA A 18 -0.56 -7.61 4.58
C ALA A 18 0.61 -6.70 4.20
N VAL A 19 0.60 -5.43 4.62
CA VAL A 19 1.75 -4.52 4.49
C VAL A 19 2.54 -4.55 5.79
N MET A 20 3.85 -4.78 5.68
CA MET A 20 4.74 -4.85 6.82
C MET A 20 5.06 -3.46 7.38
N LYS A 21 5.30 -3.41 8.69
CA LYS A 21 5.80 -2.22 9.37
C LYS A 21 7.15 -1.78 8.83
N GLY A 22 7.43 -0.49 8.93
CA GLY A 22 8.61 0.15 8.34
C GLY A 22 8.43 0.49 6.85
N SER A 23 7.30 0.13 6.24
CA SER A 23 6.95 0.55 4.90
C SER A 23 6.79 2.07 4.83
N THR A 24 7.52 2.69 3.91
CA THR A 24 7.50 4.13 3.63
C THR A 24 6.43 4.43 2.57
N ILE A 25 5.53 5.33 2.92
CA ILE A 25 4.47 5.83 2.05
C ILE A 25 4.94 7.10 1.34
N ALA A 26 4.45 7.33 0.14
CA ALA A 26 4.70 8.53 -0.63
C ALA A 26 4.21 9.77 0.11
N SER A 27 5.09 10.77 0.18
CA SER A 27 4.78 12.10 0.71
C SER A 27 3.80 12.88 -0.14
N SER A 28 3.88 12.74 -1.47
CA SER A 28 2.93 13.37 -2.37
C SER A 28 1.71 12.49 -2.59
N THR A 29 0.56 12.94 -2.10
CA THR A 29 -0.75 12.45 -2.56
C THR A 29 -1.28 13.31 -3.70
N VAL A 30 -1.91 12.71 -4.70
CA VAL A 30 -2.70 13.48 -5.65
C VAL A 30 -4.04 13.87 -5.03
N PRO A 31 -4.49 15.13 -5.14
CA PRO A 31 -5.80 15.54 -4.63
C PRO A 31 -6.97 14.89 -5.40
N SER A 32 -6.73 14.33 -6.59
CA SER A 32 -7.72 13.58 -7.39
C SER A 32 -7.90 12.12 -6.94
N MET A 33 -7.36 11.75 -5.77
CA MET A 33 -7.51 10.40 -5.24
C MET A 33 -8.96 10.13 -4.81
N SER A 34 -9.42 8.88 -4.91
CA SER A 34 -10.78 8.51 -4.50
C SER A 34 -11.02 8.81 -3.02
N VAL A 35 -12.21 9.28 -2.68
CA VAL A 35 -12.61 9.63 -1.29
C VAL A 35 -12.37 8.47 -0.32
N ASN A 36 -12.58 7.22 -0.75
CA ASN A 36 -12.31 6.04 0.07
C ASN A 36 -10.83 5.91 0.47
N LEU A 37 -9.90 6.25 -0.43
CA LEU A 37 -8.46 6.20 -0.15
C LEU A 37 -8.05 7.30 0.81
N MET A 38 -8.63 8.50 0.65
CA MET A 38 -8.42 9.60 1.59
C MET A 38 -8.94 9.24 2.99
N LYS A 39 -10.16 8.69 3.09
CA LYS A 39 -10.73 8.19 4.35
C LYS A 39 -9.88 7.08 4.98
N LEU A 40 -9.38 6.14 4.17
CA LEU A 40 -8.51 5.07 4.64
C LEU A 40 -7.20 5.63 5.18
N ARG A 41 -6.56 6.56 4.45
CA ARG A 41 -5.32 7.23 4.91
C ARG A 41 -5.57 7.98 6.22
N SER A 42 -6.64 8.77 6.31
CA SER A 42 -7.04 9.44 7.56
C SER A 42 -7.26 8.44 8.68
N SER A 43 -7.99 7.35 8.44
CA SER A 43 -8.23 6.30 9.45
C SER A 43 -6.93 5.64 9.91
N LEU A 44 -5.96 5.43 9.02
CA LEU A 44 -4.66 4.85 9.35
C LEU A 44 -3.80 5.82 10.17
N ILE A 45 -3.85 7.12 9.87
CA ILE A 45 -3.20 8.16 10.67
C ILE A 45 -3.86 8.26 12.05
N GLU A 46 -5.19 8.32 12.11
CA GLU A 46 -5.96 8.36 13.36
C GLU A 46 -5.72 7.10 14.22
N LYS A 47 -5.58 5.94 13.59
CA LYS A 47 -5.22 4.70 14.27
C LYS A 47 -3.78 4.70 14.78
N GLY A 48 -2.93 5.62 14.35
CA GLY A 48 -1.49 5.66 14.62
C GLY A 48 -0.71 4.55 13.89
N ILE A 49 -1.23 4.10 12.75
CA ILE A 49 -0.55 3.12 11.87
C ILE A 49 0.42 3.85 10.96
N ILE A 50 0.05 5.03 10.46
CA ILE A 50 0.92 5.89 9.66
C ILE A 50 1.41 7.02 10.57
N ASP A 51 2.72 7.13 10.68
CA ASP A 51 3.38 8.21 11.41
C ASP A 51 3.36 9.52 10.61
N GLU A 52 3.73 10.63 11.25
CA GLU A 52 3.89 11.94 10.59
C GLU A 52 4.95 11.90 9.48
N ASP A 53 5.96 11.03 9.65
CA ASP A 53 6.97 10.67 8.65
C ASP A 53 6.45 9.81 7.49
N LEU A 54 5.13 9.54 7.44
CA LEU A 54 4.48 8.71 6.43
C LEU A 54 5.07 7.31 6.36
N LYS A 55 5.40 6.74 7.52
CA LYS A 55 5.86 5.38 7.66
C LYS A 55 4.84 4.54 8.39
N LEU A 56 4.64 3.31 7.96
CA LEU A 56 3.87 2.35 8.74
C LEU A 56 4.64 2.01 10.01
N THR A 57 4.04 2.28 11.16
CA THR A 57 4.58 1.95 12.48
C THR A 57 4.33 0.48 12.86
N ARG A 58 3.32 -0.14 12.24
CA ARG A 58 2.90 -1.52 12.49
C ARG A 58 2.45 -2.22 11.21
N ASP A 59 2.39 -3.55 11.28
CA ASP A 59 1.90 -4.37 10.18
C ASP A 59 0.38 -4.18 10.04
N TYR A 60 -0.11 -4.01 8.80
CA TYR A 60 -1.52 -3.77 8.55
C TYR A 60 -2.02 -4.56 7.35
N ILE A 61 -3.12 -5.28 7.54
CA ILE A 61 -3.78 -6.04 6.48
C ILE A 61 -4.82 -5.17 5.81
N PHE A 62 -4.58 -4.86 4.54
CA PHE A 62 -5.54 -4.22 3.67
C PHE A 62 -6.49 -5.27 3.10
N THR A 63 -7.74 -4.89 2.92
CA THR A 63 -8.75 -5.74 2.27
C THR A 63 -8.47 -5.99 0.79
N SER A 64 -7.55 -5.23 0.17
CA SER A 64 -7.18 -5.41 -1.23
C SER A 64 -5.77 -4.90 -1.53
N PRO A 65 -5.00 -5.55 -2.42
CA PRO A 65 -3.67 -5.10 -2.81
C PRO A 65 -3.69 -3.73 -3.50
N SER A 66 -4.76 -3.40 -4.24
CA SER A 66 -4.92 -2.08 -4.87
C SER A 66 -5.09 -0.96 -3.85
N LEU A 67 -5.77 -1.21 -2.73
CA LEU A 67 -5.85 -0.24 -1.63
C LEU A 67 -4.48 -0.01 -1.01
N ALA A 68 -3.73 -1.09 -0.75
CA ALA A 68 -2.39 -1.01 -0.22
C ALA A 68 -1.46 -0.21 -1.15
N ALA A 69 -1.43 -0.55 -2.44
CA ALA A 69 -0.60 0.16 -3.42
C ALA A 69 -1.00 1.63 -3.54
N ALA A 70 -2.30 1.91 -3.56
CA ALA A 70 -2.78 3.27 -3.68
C ALA A 70 -2.39 4.12 -2.47
N VAL A 71 -2.60 3.61 -1.25
CA VAL A 71 -2.20 4.31 -0.01
C VAL A 71 -0.70 4.55 0.02
N VAL A 72 0.11 3.52 -0.28
CA VAL A 72 1.58 3.62 -0.33
C VAL A 72 2.05 4.60 -1.38
N MET A 73 1.45 4.63 -2.57
CA MET A 73 1.89 5.52 -3.65
C MET A 73 1.26 6.91 -3.61
N GLY A 74 0.25 7.13 -2.77
CA GLY A 74 -0.50 8.39 -2.73
C GLY A 74 -1.30 8.68 -4.01
N ARG A 75 -1.55 7.67 -4.86
CA ARG A 75 -2.32 7.79 -6.11
C ARG A 75 -3.14 6.54 -6.37
N ASN A 76 -4.12 6.61 -7.28
CA ASN A 76 -4.79 5.40 -7.74
C ASN A 76 -3.76 4.52 -8.48
N ALA A 77 -3.51 3.32 -7.96
CA ALA A 77 -2.48 2.42 -8.44
C ALA A 77 -3.03 0.99 -8.45
N ASN A 78 -2.67 0.23 -9.48
CA ASN A 78 -3.15 -1.13 -9.63
C ASN A 78 -2.26 -2.08 -8.82
N GLY A 79 -2.73 -2.47 -7.63
CA GLY A 79 -1.94 -3.34 -6.74
C GLY A 79 -1.54 -4.64 -7.41
N ARG A 80 -2.32 -5.14 -8.37
CA ARG A 80 -2.02 -6.41 -9.02
C ARG A 80 -0.73 -6.39 -9.84
N THR A 81 -0.33 -5.21 -10.34
CA THR A 81 0.87 -5.03 -11.18
C THR A 81 2.00 -4.30 -10.46
N GLU A 82 1.67 -3.48 -9.45
CA GLU A 82 2.64 -2.69 -8.70
C GLU A 82 3.41 -3.54 -7.68
N TRP A 83 2.73 -4.50 -7.06
CA TRP A 83 3.36 -5.41 -6.10
C TRP A 83 4.04 -6.56 -6.84
N LYS A 84 5.33 -6.74 -6.55
CA LYS A 84 6.16 -7.81 -7.11
C LYS A 84 6.83 -8.56 -5.98
N ASN A 85 6.89 -9.88 -6.11
CA ASN A 85 7.67 -10.71 -5.19
C ASN A 85 9.16 -10.73 -5.60
N GLU A 86 9.98 -11.42 -4.80
CA GLU A 86 11.41 -11.61 -5.09
C GLU A 86 11.67 -12.37 -6.40
N GLU A 87 10.71 -13.17 -6.86
CA GLU A 87 10.75 -13.86 -8.15
C GLU A 87 10.30 -12.99 -9.34
N HIS A 88 10.15 -11.67 -9.14
CA HIS A 88 9.63 -10.71 -10.13
C HIS A 88 8.21 -11.03 -10.65
N LYS A 89 7.50 -11.96 -10.01
CA LYS A 89 6.09 -12.23 -10.30
C LYS A 89 5.23 -11.14 -9.70
N THR A 90 4.28 -10.69 -10.51
CA THR A 90 3.25 -9.75 -10.06
C THR A 90 2.14 -10.51 -9.34
N ILE A 91 1.38 -9.85 -8.48
CA ILE A 91 0.20 -10.45 -7.83
C ILE A 91 -0.74 -11.06 -8.87
N LYS A 92 -0.90 -10.39 -10.02
CA LYS A 92 -1.72 -10.92 -11.12
C LYS A 92 -1.29 -12.34 -11.52
N ASP A 93 0.02 -12.57 -11.62
CA ASP A 93 0.61 -13.87 -11.96
C ASP A 93 0.38 -14.92 -10.86
N ILE A 94 0.43 -14.48 -9.60
CA ILE A 94 0.23 -15.34 -8.41
C ILE A 94 -1.24 -15.74 -8.25
N GLU A 95 -2.18 -14.84 -8.52
CA GLU A 95 -3.62 -15.13 -8.44
C GLU A 95 -4.14 -15.97 -9.61
N GLU A 96 -3.49 -15.91 -10.78
CA GLU A 96 -3.87 -16.69 -11.97
C GLU A 96 -3.20 -18.08 -12.03
N SER A 97 -2.42 -18.47 -11.01
CA SER A 97 -1.72 -19.78 -10.92
C SER A 97 -2.44 -20.82 -10.06
#